data_AF-A0A7V8YJ16-F1
#
_entry.id   AF-A0A7V8YJ16-F1
#
_cell.length_a   1.000
_cell.length_b   1.000
_cell.length_c   1.000
_cell.angle_alpha   90.00
_cell.angle_beta   90.00
_cell.angle_gamma   90.00
#
_symmetry.space_group_name_H-M   'P 1'
#
loop_
_entity.id
_entity.type
_entity.pdbx_description
1 polymer ?
#
loop_
_entity_poly.entity_id
_entity_poly.type
_entity_poly.pdbx_seq_one_letter_code
_entity_poly.pdbx_strand_id
1 'polypeptide(L)' 'HWAVRYRTPLVVLLGSEGDGLPVDVIERADHTVRIPMVGTPESLNLAVAAALMLYEVRRPVVE' A
#
# COMPACT_ATOMS: atom_id res chain seq x y z
N HIS A 1 0.29 -6.22 1.80
CA HIS A 1 -0.53 -5.78 0.65
C HIS A 1 -1.26 -6.97 0.01
N TRP A 2 -0.60 -8.08 -0.33
CA TRP A 2 -1.17 -9.29 -0.95
C TRP A 2 -2.20 -10.16 -0.19
N ALA A 3 -2.37 -10.00 1.13
CA ALA A 3 -3.32 -10.80 1.92
C ALA A 3 -4.70 -10.12 2.06
N VAL A 4 -4.84 -8.92 1.49
CA VAL A 4 -6.06 -8.11 1.57
C VAL A 4 -6.80 -8.21 0.25
N ARG A 5 -8.12 -8.42 0.32
CA ARG A 5 -8.99 -8.36 -0.86
C ARG A 5 -9.42 -6.91 -1.10
N TYR A 6 -8.90 -6.29 -2.14
CA TYR A 6 -9.27 -4.92 -2.53
C TYR A 6 -10.58 -4.93 -3.35
N ARG A 7 -11.62 -4.30 -2.81
CA ARG A 7 -12.92 -4.17 -3.50
C ARG A 7 -13.05 -2.78 -4.10
N THR A 8 -13.54 -2.70 -5.34
CA THR A 8 -13.81 -1.41 -6.00
C THR A 8 -15.24 -0.93 -5.73
N PRO A 9 -15.48 0.40 -5.72
CA PRO A 9 -14.49 1.48 -5.84
C PRO A 9 -13.62 1.63 -4.56
N LEU A 10 -12.35 2.01 -4.71
CA LEU A 10 -11.46 2.30 -3.58
C LEU A 10 -10.51 3.47 -3.89
N VAL A 11 -9.89 3.99 -2.83
CA VAL A 11 -8.81 4.97 -2.90
C VAL A 11 -7.55 4.35 -2.30
N VAL A 12 -6.41 4.48 -2.99
CA VAL A 12 -5.11 4.08 -2.46
C VAL A 12 -4.40 5.34 -1.95
N LEU A 13 -4.15 5.40 -0.65
CA LEU A 13 -3.40 6.49 -0.01
C LEU A 13 -1.93 6.07 0.11
N LEU A 14 -1.02 6.93 -0.33
CA LEU A 14 0.42 6.70 -0.26
C LEU A 14 1.08 7.95 0.33
N GLY A 15 2.03 7.74 1.23
CA GLY A 15 2.80 8.80 1.87
C GLY A 15 4.12 9.06 1.16
N SER A 16 4.86 10.07 1.61
CA SER A 16 6.22 10.31 1.11
C SER A 16 7.18 9.20 1.54
N GLU A 17 8.34 9.09 0.87
CA GLU A 17 9.35 8.05 1.14
C GLU A 17 10.00 8.17 2.53
N GLY A 18 9.91 9.34 3.18
CA GLY A 18 10.44 9.57 4.53
C GLY A 18 9.34 9.51 5.58
N ASP A 19 8.50 10.53 5.62
CA ASP A 19 7.52 10.72 6.69
C ASP A 19 6.27 9.84 6.55
N GLY A 20 6.02 9.28 5.36
CA GLY A 20 4.84 8.47 5.11
C GLY A 20 3.54 9.28 5.14
N LEU A 21 2.46 8.65 5.58
CA LEU A 21 1.15 9.29 5.75
C LEU A 21 1.02 9.82 7.19
N PRO A 22 0.30 10.94 7.41
CA PRO A 22 -0.08 11.37 8.74
C PRO A 22 -0.81 10.27 9.52
N VAL A 23 -0.55 10.17 10.83
CA VAL A 23 -1.11 9.12 11.69
C VAL A 23 -2.64 9.13 11.68
N ASP A 24 -3.25 10.32 11.73
CA ASP A 24 -4.71 10.50 11.70
C ASP A 24 -5.32 10.02 10.37
N VAL A 25 -4.58 10.10 9.26
CA VAL A 25 -5.01 9.54 7.97
C VAL A 25 -4.98 8.02 8.00
N ILE A 26 -3.94 7.43 8.60
CA ILE A 26 -3.79 5.98 8.74
C ILE A 26 -4.90 5.41 9.64
N GLU A 27 -5.19 6.04 10.77
CA GLU A 27 -6.23 5.61 11.72
C GLU A 27 -7.65 5.64 11.13
N ARG A 28 -7.87 6.49 10.12
CA ARG A 28 -9.16 6.63 9.43
C ARG A 28 -9.30 5.71 8.22
N ALA A 29 -8.25 5.00 7.83
CA ALA A 29 -8.28 4.10 6.67
C ALA A 29 -9.01 2.78 7.01
N ASP A 30 -9.84 2.29 6.09
CA ASP A 30 -10.52 0.99 6.26
C ASP A 30 -9.52 -0.17 6.38
N HIS A 31 -8.41 -0.06 5.64
CA HIS A 31 -7.33 -1.04 5.65
C HIS A 31 -5.97 -0.33 5.60
N THR A 32 -5.08 -0.73 6.51
CA THR A 32 -3.67 -0.36 6.47
C THR A 32 -2.85 -1.56 6.03
N VAL A 33 -1.99 -1.40 5.03
CA VAL A 33 -1.15 -2.47 4.52
C VAL A 33 0.29 -2.01 4.38
N ARG A 34 1.22 -2.97 4.51
CA ARG A 34 2.64 -2.77 4.23
C ARG A 34 3.06 -3.57 2.99
N ILE A 35 3.99 -3.02 2.22
CA ILE A 35 4.78 -3.78 1.26
C ILE A 35 5.95 -4.41 2.05
N PRO A 36 6.03 -5.76 2.15
CA PRO A 36 7.17 -6.39 2.79
C PRO A 36 8.46 -5.99 2.08
N MET A 37 9.43 -5.55 2.86
CA MET A 37 10.77 -5.22 2.37
C MET A 37 11.76 -6.20 2.99
N VAL A 38 12.77 -6.61 2.21
CA VAL A 38 13.84 -7.52 2.65
C VAL A 38 15.10 -6.71 2.89
N GLY A 39 15.84 -7.03 3.95
CA GLY A 39 17.06 -6.32 4.33
C GLY A 39 16.78 -5.07 5.17
N THR A 40 17.60 -4.03 4.98
CA THR A 40 17.52 -2.76 5.73
C THR A 40 17.03 -1.54 4.91
N PRO A 41 16.25 -1.66 3.82
CA PRO A 41 15.74 -0.45 3.17
C PRO A 41 14.71 0.23 4.09
N GLU A 42 14.85 1.54 4.27
CA GLU A 42 13.95 2.35 5.08
C GLU A 42 12.62 2.61 4.34
N SER A 43 12.67 2.73 3.02
CA SER A 43 11.51 2.95 2.16
C SER A 43 11.70 2.46 0.73
N LEU A 44 10.63 2.49 -0.04
CA LEU A 44 10.64 2.30 -1.49
C LEU A 44 10.44 3.64 -2.16
N ASN A 45 10.92 3.75 -3.41
CA ASN A 45 10.53 4.86 -4.24
C ASN A 45 9.00 4.95 -4.36
N LEU A 46 8.42 6.16 -4.25
CA LEU A 46 6.98 6.36 -4.20
C LEU A 46 6.27 5.83 -5.46
N ALA A 47 6.86 6.05 -6.65
CA ALA A 47 6.28 5.55 -7.90
C ALA A 47 6.30 4.01 -7.97
N VAL A 48 7.36 3.38 -7.45
CA VAL A 48 7.45 1.91 -7.35
C VAL A 48 6.40 1.36 -6.38
N ALA A 49 6.24 1.98 -5.21
CA ALA A 49 5.21 1.59 -4.24
C ALA A 49 3.79 1.72 -4.85
N ALA A 50 3.52 2.81 -5.57
CA ALA A 50 2.26 3.00 -6.27
C ALA A 50 2.01 1.92 -7.33
N ALA A 51 3.01 1.62 -8.15
CA ALA A 51 2.91 0.59 -9.19
C ALA A 51 2.59 -0.79 -8.59
N LEU A 52 3.27 -1.19 -7.52
CA LEU A 52 3.02 -2.45 -6.82
C LEU A 52 1.60 -2.52 -6.23
N MET A 53 1.15 -1.44 -5.60
CA MET A 53 -0.20 -1.39 -5.02
C MET A 53 -1.29 -1.44 -6.08
N LEU A 54 -1.15 -0.70 -7.18
CA LEU A 54 -2.11 -0.73 -8.29
C LEU A 54 -2.15 -2.10 -8.99
N TYR A 55 -0.99 -2.74 -9.14
CA TYR A 55 -0.91 -4.10 -9.66
C TYR A 55 -1.66 -5.07 -8.74
N GLU A 56 -1.42 -5.01 -7.43
CA GLU A 56 -2.08 -5.90 -6.46
C GLU A 56 -3.59 -5.67 -6.38
N VAL A 57 -4.05 -4.42 -6.44
CA VAL A 57 -5.49 -4.08 -6.49
C VAL A 57 -6.17 -4.72 -7.70
N ARG A 58 -5.46 -4.84 -8.83
CA ARG A 58 -5.97 -5.48 -10.05
C ARG A 58 -5.75 -6.98 -10.09
N ARG A 59 -4.94 -7.54 -9.19
CA ARG A 59 -4.61 -8.96 -9.21
C ARG A 59 -5.87 -9.77 -8.89
N PRO A 60 -6.28 -10.73 -9.76
CA PRO A 60 -7.36 -11.63 -9.44
C PRO A 60 -6.98 -12.43 -8.20
N VAL A 61 -7.90 -12.52 -7.22
CA VAL A 61 -7.76 -13.49 -6.14
C VAL A 61 -8.07 -14.85 -6.76
N VAL A 62 -7.03 -15.63 -7.06
CA VAL A 62 -7.18 -17.04 -7.43
C VAL A 62 -7.44 -17.78 -6.12
N GLU A 63 -8.59 -18.46 -6.03
CA GLU A 63 -8.96 -19.33 -4.91
C GLU A 63 -8.06 -20.54 -4.79
#